data_AF-A0A351T9V0-F1
#
_entry.id   AF-A0A351T9V0-F1
#
_cell.length_a   1.000
_cell.length_b   1.000
_cell.length_c   1.000
_cell.angle_alpha   90.00
_cell.angle_beta   90.00
_cell.angle_gamma   90.00
#
_symmetry.space_group_name_H-M   'P 1'
#
loop_
_entity.id
_entity.type
_entity.pdbx_description
1 polymer ?
#
loop_
_entity_poly.entity_id
_entity_poly.type
_entity_poly.pdbx_seq_one_letter_code
_entity_poly.pdbx_strand_id
1 'polypeptide(L)' 'MSKILQIKQNKGNYAFIDAQNLNSGLNKLGWKMDWKKFRDYLKDQYNIEVAYVFIGFIAGMEDLYIAIQKA' A
#
# COMPACT_ATOMS: atom_id res chain seq x y z
N MET A 1 18.24 -33.20 23.80
CA MET A 1 17.82 -31.78 23.95
C MET A 1 17.29 -31.31 22.61
N SER A 2 15.97 -31.27 22.47
CA SER A 2 15.30 -30.97 21.20
C SER A 2 15.46 -29.50 20.82
N LYS A 3 15.97 -29.26 19.62
CA LYS A 3 16.13 -27.94 19.01
C LYS A 3 14.73 -27.39 18.69
N ILE A 4 14.23 -26.50 19.53
CA ILE A 4 12.99 -25.76 19.29
C ILE A 4 13.19 -24.98 17.98
N LEU A 5 12.41 -25.31 16.96
CA LEU A 5 12.34 -24.57 15.71
C LEU A 5 11.94 -23.13 16.04
N GLN A 6 12.88 -22.20 15.88
CA GLN A 6 12.59 -20.77 15.92
C GLN A 6 11.63 -20.48 14.77
N ILE A 7 10.34 -20.30 15.06
CA ILE A 7 9.38 -19.80 14.08
C ILE A 7 9.83 -18.37 13.76
N LYS A 8 10.49 -18.21 12.62
CA LYS A 8 10.87 -16.90 12.11
C LYS A 8 9.57 -16.19 11.77
N GLN A 9 9.14 -15.27 12.63
CA GLN A 9 8.00 -14.39 12.35
C GLN A 9 8.26 -13.73 11.00
N ASN A 10 7.48 -14.11 9.98
CA ASN A 10 7.67 -13.61 8.63
C ASN A 10 7.17 -12.17 8.65
N LYS A 11 8.08 -11.22 8.92
CA LYS A 11 7.75 -9.79 9.00
C LYS A 11 7.00 -9.41 7.72
N GLY A 12 5.80 -8.86 7.86
CA GLY A 12 4.98 -8.48 6.73
C GLY A 12 5.68 -7.45 5.84
N ASN A 13 5.35 -7.50 4.56
CA ASN A 13 5.85 -6.54 3.60
C ASN A 13 5.00 -5.25 3.65
N TYR A 14 5.60 -4.15 3.22
CA TYR A 14 4.95 -2.85 3.14
C TYR A 14 4.77 -2.47 1.68
N ALA A 15 3.60 -1.95 1.33
CA ALA A 15 3.31 -1.42 0.00
C ALA A 15 3.15 0.10 0.05
N PHE A 16 3.73 0.79 -0.92
CA PHE A 16 3.60 2.22 -1.14
C PHE A 16 3.01 2.42 -2.53
N ILE A 17 1.77 2.89 -2.61
CA ILE A 17 0.95 2.82 -3.81
C ILE A 17 0.56 4.23 -4.26
N ASP A 18 0.97 4.63 -5.45
CA ASP A 18 0.50 5.85 -6.09
C ASP A 18 -0.87 5.60 -6.74
N ALA A 19 -1.93 6.09 -6.11
CA ALA A 19 -3.29 5.93 -6.60
C ALA A 19 -3.59 6.82 -7.83
N GLN A 20 -2.88 7.93 -8.03
CA GLN A 20 -3.08 8.78 -9.21
C GLN A 20 -2.60 8.05 -10.46
N ASN A 21 -1.42 7.43 -10.40
CA ASN A 21 -0.91 6.62 -11.50
C ASN A 21 -1.83 5.42 -11.79
N LEU A 22 -2.23 4.70 -10.73
CA LEU A 22 -3.09 3.52 -10.84
C LEU A 22 -4.46 3.84 -11.44
N ASN A 23 -5.10 4.90 -10.96
CA ASN A 23 -6.40 5.35 -11.47
C ASN A 23 -6.30 5.79 -12.94
N SER A 24 -5.25 6.53 -13.29
CA SER A 24 -5.01 6.96 -14.68
C SER A 24 -4.82 5.77 -15.63
N GLY A 25 -4.09 4.73 -15.20
CA GLY A 25 -3.91 3.50 -15.97
C GLY A 25 -5.21 2.73 -16.18
N LEU A 26 -6.00 2.55 -15.11
CA LEU A 26 -7.27 1.82 -15.18
C LEU A 26 -8.32 2.56 -16.02
N ASN A 27 -8.39 3.88 -15.91
CA ASN A 27 -9.32 4.69 -16.69
C ASN A 27 -9.06 4.57 -18.20
N LYS A 28 -7.79 4.52 -18.63
CA LYS A 28 -7.42 4.27 -20.04
C LYS A 28 -7.92 2.93 -20.56
N LEU A 29 -8.11 1.95 -19.66
CA LEU A 29 -8.63 0.62 -19.97
C LEU A 29 -10.16 0.51 -19.77
N GLY A 30 -10.82 1.59 -19.34
CA GLY A 30 -12.25 1.58 -19.00
C GLY A 30 -12.59 0.79 -17.73
N TRP A 31 -11.60 0.51 -16.89
CA TRP A 31 -11.77 -0.29 -15.67
C TRP A 31 -11.99 0.60 -14.45
N LYS A 32 -12.82 0.13 -13.51
CA LYS A 32 -12.99 0.74 -12.19
C LYS A 32 -12.21 -0.05 -11.15
N MET A 33 -11.49 0.65 -10.27
CA MET A 33 -10.73 0.01 -9.20
C MET A 33 -11.66 -0.57 -8.12
N ASP A 34 -11.46 -1.85 -7.80
CA ASP A 34 -12.00 -2.49 -6.60
C ASP A 34 -10.88 -2.58 -5.56
N TRP A 35 -10.85 -1.61 -4.65
CA TRP A 35 -9.82 -1.49 -3.63
C TRP A 35 -9.79 -2.66 -2.65
N LYS A 36 -10.94 -3.30 -2.40
CA LYS A 36 -10.99 -4.46 -1.51
C LYS A 36 -10.29 -5.64 -2.15
N LYS A 37 -10.66 -5.96 -3.40
CA LYS A 37 -10.00 -7.06 -4.14
C LYS A 37 -8.51 -6.80 -4.33
N PHE A 38 -8.13 -5.54 -4.58
CA PHE A 38 -6.72 -5.19 -4.69
C PHE A 38 -5.96 -5.36 -3.36
N ARG A 39 -6.55 -4.98 -2.23
CA ARG A 39 -5.96 -5.19 -0.90
C ARG A 39 -5.82 -6.68 -0.55
N ASP A 40 -6.83 -7.48 -0.88
CA ASP A 40 -6.83 -8.94 -0.68
C ASP A 40 -5.72 -9.57 -1.55
N TYR A 41 -5.62 -9.18 -2.83
CA TYR A 41 -4.54 -9.62 -3.73
C TYR A 41 -3.15 -9.28 -3.20
N LEU A 42 -2.92 -8.05 -2.73
CA LEU A 42 -1.63 -7.65 -2.16
C LEU A 42 -1.27 -8.46 -0.91
N LYS A 43 -2.26 -8.75 -0.06
CA LYS A 43 -2.07 -9.61 1.11
C LYS A 43 -1.65 -11.01 0.70
N ASP A 44 -2.42 -11.62 -0.20
CA ASP A 44 -2.29 -13.05 -0.51
C ASP A 44 -1.07 -13.34 -1.37
N GLN A 45 -0.75 -12.48 -2.32
CA GLN A 45 0.35 -12.71 -3.27
C GLN A 45 1.71 -12.21 -2.75
N TYR A 46 1.72 -11.16 -1.93
CA TYR A 46 2.97 -10.49 -1.55
C TYR A 46 3.14 -10.37 -0.03
N ASN A 47 2.28 -10.98 0.79
CA ASN A 47 2.31 -10.86 2.25
C ASN A 47 2.33 -9.40 2.72
N ILE A 48 1.60 -8.51 2.03
CA ILE A 48 1.51 -7.10 2.42
C ILE A 48 0.67 -6.97 3.70
N GLU A 49 1.32 -6.54 4.77
CA GLU A 49 0.70 -6.26 6.06
C GLU A 49 0.16 -4.82 6.11
N VAL A 50 0.97 -3.86 5.65
CA VAL A 50 0.61 -2.43 5.61
C VAL A 50 0.71 -1.90 4.18
N ALA A 51 -0.33 -1.21 3.72
CA ALA A 51 -0.36 -0.55 2.42
C ALA A 51 -0.64 0.95 2.61
N TYR A 52 0.33 1.79 2.29
CA TYR A 52 0.18 3.23 2.23
C TYR A 52 -0.25 3.63 0.82
N VAL A 53 -1.41 4.26 0.70
CA VAL A 53 -1.96 4.70 -0.58
C VAL A 53 -1.88 6.22 -0.66
N PHE A 54 -1.15 6.72 -1.65
CA PHE A 54 -1.00 8.14 -1.93
C PHE A 54 -2.02 8.54 -2.99
N ILE A 55 -3.01 9.33 -2.58
CA ILE A 55 -4.08 9.82 -3.48
C ILE A 55 -3.71 11.10 -4.22
N GLY A 56 -2.44 11.51 -4.13
CA GLY A 56 -1.94 12.77 -4.67
C GLY A 56 -2.17 13.94 -3.74
N PHE A 57 -2.04 15.14 -4.30
CA PHE A 57 -2.23 16.40 -3.60
C PHE A 57 -3.72 16.71 -3.43
N ILE A 58 -4.15 16.87 -2.19
CA ILE A 58 -5.47 17.41 -1.86
C ILE A 58 -5.25 18.88 -1.50
N ALA A 59 -5.82 19.79 -2.30
CA ALA A 59 -5.77 21.21 -2.02
C ALA A 59 -6.37 21.50 -0.63
N GLY A 60 -5.67 22.29 0.19
CA GLY A 60 -6.05 22.55 1.58
C GLY A 60 -5.43 21.61 2.62
N MET A 61 -4.60 20.64 2.20
CA MET A 61 -3.81 19.79 3.12
C MET A 61 -2.30 20.02 2.98
N GLU A 62 -1.88 21.15 2.39
CA GLU A 62 -0.47 21.48 2.12
C GLU A 62 0.42 21.37 3.37
N ASP A 63 -0.05 21.91 4.50
CA ASP A 63 0.72 21.95 5.75
C ASP A 63 0.98 20.56 6.34
N LEU A 64 0.03 19.63 6.18
CA LEU A 64 0.17 18.25 6.61
C LEU A 64 1.27 17.54 5.82
N TYR A 65 1.29 17.73 4.50
CA TYR A 65 2.32 17.14 3.65
C TYR A 65 3.71 17.74 3.93
N ILE A 66 3.80 19.05 4.20
CA ILE A 66 5.05 19.73 4.58
C ILE A 66 5.59 19.21 5.92
N ALA A 67 4.73 18.98 6.91
CA ALA A 67 5.13 18.46 8.21
C ALA A 67 5.69 17.03 8.11
N ILE A 68 5.08 16.18 7.27
CA ILE A 68 5.52 14.79 7.06
C ILE A 68 6.85 14.73 6.28
N GLN A 69 7.09 15.64 5.32
CA GLN A 69 8.35 15.65 4.53
C GLN A 69 9.58 16.19 5.27
N LYS A 70 9.38 16.97 6.34
CA LYS A 70 10.48 17.58 7.12
C LYS A 70 10.98 16.72 8.28
N ALA A 71 10.33 15.59 8.55
CA ALA A 71 10.70 14.64 9.62
C ALA A 71 11.65 13.56 9.09
#